data_AF-A0A7Y7HZG0-F1
#
_entry.id   AF-A0A7Y7HZG0-F1
#
_cell.length_a   1.000
_cell.length_b   1.000
_cell.length_c   1.000
_cell.angle_alpha   90.00
_cell.angle_beta   90.00
_cell.angle_gamma   90.00
#
_symmetry.space_group_name_H-M   'P 1'
#
loop_
_entity.id
_entity.type
_entity.pdbx_description
1 polymer ?
#
loop_
_entity_poly.entity_id
_entity_poly.type
_entity_poly.pdbx_seq_one_letter_code
_entity_poly.pdbx_strand_id
1 'polypeptide(L)'
;MRFAIALVAALLFDNAAIACSCLPSHQSGFVHAKLTHLPANARGVLFLPPPLALEYLGHDDDGILYSGEVSPISPSAFSITSNTQPDSLPVAFSWPDFEQREEPGMNGRRSYRFAHTADEQQYRRAKKRPSVSTLMHQGKLVDITKLRHEARRLMRVAPVDGFKPGRQYKISYNKKSSGWAYAKEVQVTIDNAVLTEADLNFQLQLTGQPRQQMLPLMTGQGSCGRPQPAIVQEFSFTLPDTLQTYSDGVTYFSESRRVPDGKYTEVRYEPSICDERDFGATASGNGKDLIYTDCDITDGPRTLRGWAGFLEVEDKLRLAGTEEINLASASGNVCAGFNMLTKALFQRDKQKIRDIACAMPLRYDGEYFSPPGGAPHSIDPADLPALKDLFQFSEEGDAEDRRCVRRVLWRLIIEAPTAAQTGADKLGELLASLPPDELEHKILNIHELLGELDTLTDRKDAEQRLSALVRPLLPALRETAKFKTPAAKAARAILNRSNTHAKF
;
A
#
# COMPACT_ATOMS: atom_id res chain seq x y z
N MET A 1 8.50 -18.27 35.41
CA MET A 1 9.39 -17.11 35.17
C MET A 1 9.58 -16.79 33.68
N ARG A 2 9.91 -17.76 32.81
CA ARG A 2 10.11 -17.53 31.36
C ARG A 2 8.89 -16.94 30.62
N PHE A 3 7.67 -17.36 30.93
CA PHE A 3 6.45 -16.78 30.38
C PHE A 3 6.17 -15.33 30.82
N ALA A 4 6.56 -14.96 32.04
CA ALA A 4 6.39 -13.59 32.53
C ALA A 4 7.37 -12.61 31.86
N ILE A 5 8.58 -13.07 31.51
CA ILE A 5 9.58 -12.26 30.81
C ILE A 5 9.17 -12.01 29.36
N ALA A 6 8.60 -13.00 28.66
CA ALA A 6 8.10 -12.81 27.29
C ALA A 6 6.90 -11.85 27.23
N LEU A 7 6.01 -11.90 28.22
CA LEU A 7 4.86 -10.99 28.29
C LEU A 7 5.25 -9.55 28.64
N VAL A 8 6.25 -9.36 29.51
CA VAL A 8 6.80 -8.04 29.85
C VAL A 8 7.63 -7.48 28.69
N ALA A 9 8.39 -8.31 27.96
CA ALA A 9 9.07 -7.87 26.75
C ALA A 9 8.08 -7.39 25.69
N ALA A 10 7.01 -8.15 25.42
CA ALA A 10 5.96 -7.73 24.48
C ALA A 10 5.34 -6.37 24.84
N LEU A 11 5.05 -6.13 26.13
CA LEU A 11 4.49 -4.85 26.62
C LEU A 11 5.49 -3.68 26.64
N LEU A 12 6.80 -3.95 26.59
CA LEU A 12 7.84 -2.91 26.53
C LEU A 12 8.20 -2.54 25.08
N PHE A 13 7.76 -3.32 24.09
CA PHE A 13 8.02 -3.08 22.67
C PHE A 13 6.84 -2.42 21.92
N ASP A 14 5.72 -2.12 22.58
CA ASP A 14 4.57 -1.43 21.96
C ASP A 14 4.94 -0.02 21.41
N ASN A 15 6.06 0.55 21.87
CA ASN A 15 6.60 1.83 21.39
C ASN A 15 7.94 1.71 20.63
N ALA A 16 8.39 0.50 20.31
CA ALA A 16 9.51 0.38 19.39
C ALA A 16 9.01 0.91 18.04
N ALA A 17 9.72 1.88 17.46
CA ALA A 17 9.53 2.21 16.05
C ALA A 17 9.69 0.89 15.28
N ILE A 18 8.57 0.31 14.86
CA ILE A 18 8.56 -0.91 14.06
C ILE A 18 9.09 -0.47 12.72
N ALA A 19 10.42 -0.48 12.59
CA ALA A 19 11.08 -0.32 11.32
C ALA A 19 10.41 -1.31 10.38
N CYS A 20 9.92 -0.80 9.25
CA CYS A 20 9.15 -1.59 8.30
C CYS A 20 9.92 -2.84 7.90
N SER A 21 9.52 -3.96 8.49
CA SER A 21 9.94 -5.27 8.02
C SER A 21 8.88 -5.72 7.04
N CYS A 22 8.98 -5.23 5.81
CA CYS A 22 8.23 -5.83 4.71
C CYS A 22 8.74 -7.27 4.60
N LEU A 23 7.86 -8.25 4.78
CA LEU A 23 8.22 -9.62 4.43
C LEU A 23 8.54 -9.61 2.93
N PRO A 24 9.75 -9.98 2.51
CA PRO A 24 10.07 -9.96 1.09
C PRO A 24 9.14 -10.94 0.38
N SER A 25 8.19 -10.44 -0.39
CA SER A 25 7.50 -11.25 -1.37
C SER A 25 8.17 -11.10 -2.73
N HIS A 26 8.31 -12.22 -3.42
CA HIS A 26 8.76 -12.22 -4.78
C HIS A 26 7.51 -12.16 -5.66
N GLN A 27 7.39 -11.08 -6.44
CA GLN A 27 6.42 -10.96 -7.51
C GLN A 27 6.68 -12.06 -8.55
N SER A 28 6.14 -13.25 -8.31
CA SER A 28 6.39 -14.46 -9.09
C SER A 28 5.21 -15.42 -8.98
N GLY A 29 4.90 -16.15 -10.06
CA GLY A 29 3.74 -17.04 -10.17
C GLY A 29 2.72 -16.58 -11.22
N PHE A 30 1.52 -17.17 -11.23
CA PHE A 30 0.45 -16.85 -12.18
C PHE A 30 -0.26 -15.54 -11.80
N VAL A 31 -0.04 -14.47 -12.57
CA VAL A 31 -0.47 -13.11 -12.22
C VAL A 31 -2.00 -12.96 -12.16
N HIS A 32 -2.73 -13.70 -13.01
CA HIS A 32 -4.20 -13.72 -13.01
C HIS A 32 -4.74 -15.04 -12.46
N ALA A 33 -4.23 -15.52 -11.32
CA ALA A 33 -4.63 -16.81 -10.75
C ALA A 33 -6.12 -16.91 -10.37
N LYS A 34 -6.83 -15.79 -10.23
CA LYS A 34 -8.28 -15.73 -9.98
C LYS A 34 -9.12 -15.94 -11.25
N LEU A 35 -8.50 -15.79 -12.43
CA LEU A 35 -9.16 -16.01 -13.71
C LEU A 35 -9.53 -17.48 -13.85
N THR A 36 -10.84 -17.75 -13.95
CA THR A 36 -11.39 -19.11 -14.06
C THR A 36 -11.82 -19.48 -15.48
N HIS A 37 -11.94 -18.50 -16.36
CA HIS A 37 -12.37 -18.65 -17.74
C HIS A 37 -11.40 -17.94 -18.70
N LEU A 38 -11.19 -18.51 -19.87
CA LEU A 38 -10.42 -17.94 -20.97
C LEU A 38 -11.18 -18.13 -22.29
N PRO A 39 -11.10 -17.19 -23.24
CA PRO A 39 -11.73 -17.37 -24.54
C PRO A 39 -10.99 -18.44 -25.38
N ALA A 40 -11.68 -18.94 -26.41
CA ALA A 40 -11.19 -19.96 -27.34
C ALA A 40 -9.86 -19.61 -28.03
N ASN A 41 -9.56 -18.32 -28.18
CA ASN A 41 -8.33 -17.80 -28.79
C ASN A 41 -7.27 -17.37 -27.77
N ALA A 42 -7.39 -17.77 -26.50
CA ALA A 42 -6.33 -17.56 -25.52
C ALA A 42 -5.02 -18.26 -25.95
N ARG A 43 -3.91 -17.54 -25.86
CA ARG A 43 -2.57 -17.98 -26.27
C ARG A 43 -1.77 -18.64 -25.14
N GLY A 44 -2.23 -18.51 -23.91
CA GLY A 44 -1.57 -19.04 -22.71
C GLY A 44 -2.05 -18.31 -21.45
N VAL A 45 -1.76 -18.87 -20.28
CA VAL A 45 -1.91 -18.16 -18.99
C VAL A 45 -0.64 -17.38 -18.70
N LEU A 46 -0.77 -16.18 -18.11
CA LEU A 46 0.38 -15.36 -17.78
C LEU A 46 1.06 -15.82 -16.49
N PHE A 47 2.37 -15.90 -16.54
CA PHE A 47 3.24 -16.27 -15.43
C PHE A 47 4.38 -15.28 -15.34
N LEU A 48 4.69 -14.84 -14.12
CA LEU A 48 5.83 -14.00 -13.81
C LEU A 48 6.96 -14.88 -13.25
N PRO A 49 8.09 -15.01 -13.97
CA PRO A 49 9.28 -15.72 -13.51
C PRO A 49 9.72 -15.31 -12.10
N PRO A 50 10.25 -16.23 -11.26
CA PRO A 50 11.09 -15.84 -10.13
C PRO A 50 12.23 -14.91 -10.57
N PRO A 51 12.55 -13.87 -9.77
CA PRO A 51 13.73 -13.06 -10.04
C PRO A 51 14.96 -13.97 -10.05
N LEU A 52 15.92 -13.67 -10.93
CA LEU A 52 17.20 -14.36 -10.90
C LEU A 52 17.87 -14.10 -9.55
N ALA A 53 18.39 -15.15 -8.92
CA ALA A 53 19.11 -15.09 -7.64
C ALA A 53 20.50 -14.49 -7.86
N LEU A 54 20.54 -13.22 -8.27
CA LEU A 54 21.74 -12.48 -8.63
C LEU A 54 22.10 -11.49 -7.52
N GLU A 55 23.35 -11.54 -7.08
CA GLU A 55 23.95 -10.55 -6.19
C GLU A 55 24.68 -9.51 -7.04
N TYR A 56 24.36 -8.23 -6.85
CA TYR A 56 25.06 -7.14 -7.51
C TYR A 56 26.50 -7.02 -6.97
N LEU A 57 27.49 -7.00 -7.87
CA LEU A 57 28.91 -6.91 -7.50
C LEU A 57 29.54 -5.55 -7.78
N GLY A 58 29.02 -4.82 -8.77
CA GLY A 58 29.56 -3.56 -9.23
C GLY A 58 29.01 -3.16 -10.60
N HIS A 59 29.30 -1.94 -11.02
CA HIS A 59 29.06 -1.47 -12.39
C HIS A 59 30.16 -0.49 -12.81
N ASP A 60 30.31 -0.33 -14.12
CA ASP A 60 31.05 0.76 -14.76
C ASP A 60 30.28 1.22 -16.00
N ASP A 61 30.93 1.98 -16.89
CA ASP A 61 30.32 2.48 -18.12
C ASP A 61 29.99 1.36 -19.12
N ASP A 62 30.66 0.21 -19.05
CA ASP A 62 30.53 -0.91 -19.98
C ASP A 62 29.46 -1.93 -19.53
N GLY A 63 29.06 -1.90 -18.26
CA GLY A 63 27.90 -2.66 -17.79
C GLY A 63 27.82 -2.88 -16.30
N ILE A 64 26.92 -3.80 -15.93
CA ILE A 64 26.64 -4.19 -14.55
C ILE A 64 27.07 -5.64 -14.34
N LEU A 65 27.81 -5.89 -13.27
CA LEU A 65 28.33 -7.20 -12.92
C LEU A 65 27.54 -7.82 -11.77
N TYR A 66 27.14 -9.06 -11.95
CA TYR A 66 26.41 -9.87 -10.99
C TYR A 66 27.16 -11.17 -10.66
N SER A 67 26.84 -11.70 -9.48
CA SER A 67 27.17 -13.05 -9.01
C SER A 67 25.90 -13.88 -8.91
N GLY A 68 26.02 -15.20 -8.98
CA GLY A 68 24.92 -16.11 -8.69
C GLY A 68 24.52 -16.99 -9.88
N GLU A 69 23.61 -17.91 -9.60
CA GLU A 69 23.13 -18.87 -10.59
C GLU A 69 22.01 -18.26 -11.43
N VAL A 70 22.15 -18.37 -12.75
CA VAL A 70 21.08 -18.07 -13.70
C VAL A 70 20.57 -19.40 -14.23
N SER A 71 19.45 -19.86 -13.67
CA SER A 71 18.72 -21.00 -14.20
C SER A 71 17.58 -20.47 -15.06
N PRO A 72 17.67 -20.55 -16.40
CA PRO A 72 16.54 -20.18 -17.25
C PRO A 72 15.34 -21.08 -16.92
N ILE A 73 14.14 -20.51 -17.00
CA ILE A 73 12.92 -21.28 -16.81
C ILE A 73 12.77 -22.24 -17.98
N SER A 74 12.54 -23.51 -17.67
CA SER A 74 12.39 -24.58 -18.65
C SER A 74 10.93 -25.06 -18.70
N PRO A 75 10.41 -25.50 -19.86
CA PRO A 75 9.08 -26.12 -19.97
C PRO A 75 8.83 -27.24 -18.97
N SER A 76 9.87 -28.01 -18.61
CA SER A 76 9.78 -29.07 -17.60
C SER A 76 9.57 -28.58 -16.17
N ALA A 77 9.65 -27.27 -15.92
CA ALA A 77 9.28 -26.67 -14.64
C ALA A 77 7.75 -26.59 -14.46
N PHE A 78 6.97 -26.88 -15.51
CA PHE A 78 5.52 -26.82 -15.48
C PHE A 78 4.90 -28.19 -15.79
N SER A 79 3.67 -28.37 -15.34
CA SER A 79 2.80 -29.48 -15.74
C SER A 79 1.43 -28.92 -16.13
N ILE A 80 0.89 -29.42 -17.22
CA ILE A 80 -0.45 -29.07 -17.70
C ILE A 80 -1.27 -30.36 -17.82
N THR A 81 -2.43 -30.43 -17.18
CA THR A 81 -3.39 -31.53 -17.37
C THR A 81 -4.73 -30.97 -17.81
N SER A 82 -5.56 -31.81 -18.44
CA SER A 82 -6.91 -31.45 -18.86
C SER A 82 -7.92 -32.45 -18.30
N ASN A 83 -9.16 -32.01 -18.07
CA ASN A 83 -10.25 -32.89 -17.65
C ASN A 83 -10.50 -34.07 -18.63
N THR A 84 -10.15 -33.92 -19.91
CA THR A 84 -10.30 -35.00 -20.92
C THR A 84 -9.01 -35.80 -21.15
N GLN A 85 -7.88 -35.35 -20.59
CA GLN A 85 -6.57 -36.00 -20.75
C GLN A 85 -5.79 -35.83 -19.44
N PRO A 86 -5.84 -36.83 -18.55
CA PRO A 86 -5.24 -36.72 -17.21
C PRO A 86 -3.71 -36.74 -17.25
N ASP A 87 -3.11 -37.28 -18.31
CA ASP A 87 -1.66 -37.27 -18.52
C ASP A 87 -1.15 -35.84 -18.78
N SER A 88 0.08 -35.57 -18.36
CA SER A 88 0.70 -34.25 -18.57
C SER A 88 0.87 -33.97 -20.06
N LEU A 89 0.34 -32.83 -20.49
CA LEU A 89 0.52 -32.28 -21.83
C LEU A 89 1.91 -31.63 -21.97
N PRO A 90 2.53 -31.67 -23.17
CA PRO A 90 3.72 -30.89 -23.46
C PRO A 90 3.47 -29.39 -23.30
N VAL A 91 4.44 -28.68 -22.71
CA VAL A 91 4.34 -27.25 -22.39
C VAL A 91 5.09 -26.41 -23.43
N ALA A 92 4.46 -25.33 -23.88
CA ALA A 92 5.06 -24.29 -24.71
C ALA A 92 5.12 -22.96 -23.95
N PHE A 93 6.16 -22.17 -24.25
CA PHE A 93 6.33 -20.80 -23.77
C PHE A 93 6.24 -19.81 -24.91
N SER A 94 5.66 -18.65 -24.61
CA SER A 94 5.84 -17.46 -25.42
C SER A 94 6.01 -16.23 -24.51
N TRP A 95 6.59 -15.18 -25.05
CA TRP A 95 6.83 -13.93 -24.31
C TRP A 95 5.96 -12.86 -24.95
N PRO A 96 4.93 -12.36 -24.26
CA PRO A 96 4.12 -11.28 -24.78
C PRO A 96 5.02 -10.10 -25.18
N ASP A 97 4.89 -9.68 -26.43
CA ASP A 97 5.61 -8.53 -26.96
C ASP A 97 4.76 -7.28 -26.86
N PHE A 98 4.29 -6.99 -25.65
CA PHE A 98 3.85 -5.63 -25.36
C PHE A 98 5.12 -4.80 -25.26
N GLU A 99 5.14 -3.63 -25.90
CA GLU A 99 6.23 -2.64 -25.83
C GLU A 99 6.48 -2.30 -24.36
N GLN A 100 7.26 -3.15 -23.70
CA GLN A 100 7.70 -2.90 -22.35
C GLN A 100 8.58 -1.68 -22.47
N ARG A 101 8.05 -0.56 -21.97
CA ARG A 101 8.83 0.66 -21.84
C ARG A 101 10.14 0.28 -21.19
N GLU A 102 11.23 0.65 -21.86
CA GLU A 102 12.56 0.50 -21.30
C GLU A 102 12.53 1.01 -19.86
N GLU A 103 12.85 0.14 -18.91
CA GLU A 103 12.86 0.52 -17.49
C GLU A 103 13.70 1.80 -17.35
N PRO A 104 13.15 2.87 -16.74
CA PRO A 104 13.90 4.07 -16.45
C PRO A 104 15.16 3.70 -15.63
N GLY A 105 16.35 3.94 -16.20
CA GLY A 105 17.63 3.70 -15.54
C GLY A 105 18.41 2.48 -16.02
N MET A 106 17.86 1.61 -16.85
CA MET A 106 18.66 0.66 -17.65
C MET A 106 19.03 1.31 -18.98
N ASN A 107 19.89 2.33 -18.93
CA ASN A 107 20.38 3.10 -20.08
C ASN A 107 21.23 2.25 -21.05
N GLY A 108 20.63 1.24 -21.70
CA GLY A 108 21.32 0.32 -22.61
C GLY A 108 22.47 -0.48 -21.97
N ARG A 109 22.62 -0.45 -20.63
CA ARG A 109 23.74 -1.10 -19.93
C ARG A 109 23.57 -2.61 -19.97
N ARG A 110 24.57 -3.30 -20.50
CA ARG A 110 24.64 -4.76 -20.51
C ARG A 110 24.86 -5.30 -19.10
N SER A 111 24.34 -6.49 -18.85
CA SER A 111 24.46 -7.19 -17.58
C SER A 111 25.29 -8.46 -17.77
N TYR A 112 26.24 -8.67 -16.88
CA TYR A 112 27.20 -9.76 -16.97
C TYR A 112 27.23 -10.58 -15.69
N ARG A 113 27.62 -11.84 -15.82
CA ARG A 113 28.06 -12.68 -14.69
C ARG A 113 29.38 -13.35 -15.03
N PHE A 114 30.05 -13.89 -14.04
CA PHE A 114 31.24 -14.71 -14.29
C PHE A 114 30.88 -16.02 -15.01
N ALA A 115 31.71 -16.38 -15.99
CA ALA A 115 31.65 -17.66 -16.70
C ALA A 115 31.95 -18.83 -15.75
N HIS A 116 32.87 -18.62 -14.81
CA HIS A 116 33.31 -19.62 -13.86
C HIS A 116 33.32 -19.07 -12.42
N THR A 117 32.90 -19.90 -11.46
CA THR A 117 32.90 -19.57 -10.03
C THR A 117 34.30 -19.20 -9.51
N ALA A 118 35.36 -19.80 -10.07
CA ALA A 118 36.74 -19.50 -9.69
C ALA A 118 37.13 -18.03 -10.01
N ASP A 119 36.71 -17.51 -11.17
CA ASP A 119 36.96 -16.13 -11.56
C ASP A 119 36.21 -15.15 -10.66
N GLU A 120 34.98 -15.48 -10.28
CA GLU A 120 34.20 -14.68 -9.33
C GLU A 120 34.89 -14.63 -7.95
N GLN A 121 35.33 -15.77 -7.43
CA GLN A 121 36.06 -15.82 -6.16
C GLN A 121 37.36 -15.01 -6.22
N GLN A 122 38.08 -15.09 -7.33
CA GLN A 122 39.28 -14.27 -7.55
C GLN A 122 38.93 -12.77 -7.54
N TYR A 123 37.87 -12.37 -8.23
CA TYR A 123 37.39 -10.98 -8.25
C TYR A 123 37.04 -10.48 -6.85
N ARG A 124 36.31 -11.27 -6.05
CA ARG A 124 35.91 -10.90 -4.68
C ARG A 124 37.11 -10.73 -3.74
N ARG A 125 38.17 -11.52 -3.93
CA ARG A 125 39.41 -11.48 -3.12
C ARG A 125 40.40 -10.41 -3.58
N ALA A 126 40.25 -9.86 -4.78
CA ALA A 126 41.21 -8.90 -5.33
C ALA A 126 41.18 -7.58 -4.55
N LYS A 127 42.35 -7.10 -4.14
CA LYS A 127 42.50 -5.77 -3.51
C LYS A 127 42.09 -4.64 -4.46
N LYS A 128 42.39 -4.82 -5.76
CA LYS A 128 41.97 -3.93 -6.85
C LYS A 128 41.12 -4.73 -7.81
N ARG A 129 39.82 -4.46 -7.84
CA ARG A 129 38.86 -5.14 -8.72
C ARG A 129 39.08 -4.67 -10.17
N PRO A 130 39.27 -5.57 -11.14
CA PRO A 130 39.31 -5.21 -12.55
C PRO A 130 37.95 -4.63 -13.00
N SER A 131 37.96 -3.77 -14.01
CA SER A 131 36.72 -3.25 -14.61
C SER A 131 35.93 -4.37 -15.32
N VAL A 132 34.63 -4.13 -15.56
CA VAL A 132 33.77 -5.04 -16.32
C VAL A 132 34.36 -5.25 -17.71
N SER A 133 34.75 -4.17 -18.40
CA SER A 133 35.41 -4.27 -19.72
C SER A 133 36.70 -5.09 -19.69
N THR A 134 37.54 -4.95 -18.66
CA THR A 134 38.75 -5.78 -18.52
C THR A 134 38.38 -7.27 -18.41
N LEU A 135 37.37 -7.60 -17.59
CA LEU A 135 36.92 -8.98 -17.41
C LEU A 135 36.25 -9.54 -18.68
N MET A 136 35.51 -8.72 -19.42
CA MET A 136 34.94 -9.09 -20.72
C MET A 136 36.03 -9.44 -21.72
N HIS A 137 37.04 -8.59 -21.88
CA HIS A 137 38.16 -8.84 -22.80
C HIS A 137 38.96 -10.09 -22.44
N GLN A 138 38.98 -10.47 -21.17
CA GLN A 138 39.59 -11.73 -20.69
C GLN A 138 38.70 -12.96 -20.92
N GLY A 139 37.48 -12.81 -21.46
CA GLY A 139 36.53 -13.90 -21.64
C GLY A 139 35.99 -14.48 -20.33
N LYS A 140 36.12 -13.75 -19.21
CA LYS A 140 35.69 -14.21 -17.87
C LYS A 140 34.21 -13.99 -17.61
N LEU A 141 33.53 -13.25 -18.47
CA LEU A 141 32.14 -12.85 -18.30
C LEU A 141 31.24 -13.44 -19.38
N VAL A 142 30.01 -13.75 -18.97
CA VAL A 142 28.90 -14.16 -19.84
C VAL A 142 27.85 -13.05 -19.80
N ASP A 143 27.41 -12.61 -20.98
CA ASP A 143 26.30 -11.67 -21.11
C ASP A 143 24.99 -12.36 -20.71
N ILE A 144 24.32 -11.80 -19.71
CA ILE A 144 23.04 -12.25 -19.18
C ILE A 144 21.94 -11.19 -19.35
N THR A 145 22.18 -10.17 -20.18
CA THR A 145 21.25 -9.06 -20.41
C THR A 145 19.88 -9.59 -20.83
N LYS A 146 19.83 -10.45 -21.86
CA LYS A 146 18.59 -11.06 -22.33
C LYS A 146 17.89 -11.87 -21.24
N LEU A 147 18.63 -12.66 -20.46
CA LEU A 147 18.06 -13.47 -19.37
C LEU A 147 17.50 -12.61 -18.24
N ARG A 148 18.15 -11.49 -17.89
CA ARG A 148 17.61 -10.53 -16.91
C ARG A 148 16.35 -9.84 -17.42
N HIS A 149 16.30 -9.48 -18.71
CA HIS A 149 15.09 -8.97 -19.33
C HIS A 149 13.97 -10.00 -19.30
N GLU A 150 14.22 -11.24 -19.72
CA GLU A 150 13.22 -12.32 -19.71
C GLU A 150 12.73 -12.65 -18.29
N ALA A 151 13.62 -12.70 -17.29
CA ALA A 151 13.23 -12.95 -15.90
C ALA A 151 12.36 -11.84 -15.27
N ARG A 152 12.20 -10.71 -15.96
CA ARG A 152 11.34 -9.58 -15.58
C ARG A 152 10.12 -9.45 -16.48
N ARG A 153 10.07 -10.24 -17.55
CA ARG A 153 8.95 -10.27 -18.48
C ARG A 153 7.92 -11.28 -18.02
N LEU A 154 6.66 -10.96 -18.27
CA LEU A 154 5.62 -11.98 -18.28
C LEU A 154 5.97 -13.04 -19.34
N MET A 155 5.68 -14.29 -19.03
CA MET A 155 5.68 -15.39 -19.98
C MET A 155 4.27 -15.98 -20.05
N ARG A 156 3.88 -16.48 -21.23
CA ARG A 156 2.69 -17.30 -21.39
C ARG A 156 3.05 -18.77 -21.29
N VAL A 157 2.24 -19.50 -20.56
CA VAL A 157 2.32 -20.96 -20.43
C VAL A 157 1.09 -21.58 -21.08
N ALA A 158 1.29 -22.49 -22.02
CA ALA A 158 0.21 -23.15 -22.75
C ALA A 158 0.59 -24.60 -23.12
N PRO A 159 -0.38 -25.47 -23.47
CA PRO A 159 -0.08 -26.71 -24.19
C PRO A 159 0.61 -26.41 -25.54
N VAL A 160 1.51 -27.27 -25.99
CA VAL A 160 2.16 -27.14 -27.31
C VAL A 160 1.14 -27.04 -28.45
N ASP A 161 0.04 -27.79 -28.37
CA ASP A 161 -1.03 -27.78 -29.38
C ASP A 161 -2.10 -26.69 -29.13
N GLY A 162 -1.82 -25.75 -28.22
CA GLY A 162 -2.73 -24.72 -27.77
C GLY A 162 -3.88 -25.24 -26.90
N PHE A 163 -4.65 -24.30 -26.37
CA PHE A 163 -5.88 -24.60 -25.64
C PHE A 163 -6.99 -25.10 -26.56
N LYS A 164 -7.77 -26.08 -26.10
CA LYS A 164 -8.94 -26.60 -26.83
C LYS A 164 -10.23 -26.06 -26.18
N PRO A 165 -11.13 -25.44 -26.95
CA PRO A 165 -12.41 -24.96 -26.44
C PRO A 165 -13.24 -26.05 -25.75
N GLY A 166 -13.99 -25.66 -24.71
CA GLY A 166 -14.83 -26.52 -23.88
C GLY A 166 -14.08 -27.37 -22.85
N ARG A 167 -12.75 -27.24 -22.74
CA ARG A 167 -11.95 -28.02 -21.79
C ARG A 167 -11.53 -27.21 -20.57
N GLN A 168 -11.34 -27.92 -19.46
CA GLN A 168 -10.72 -27.36 -18.26
C GLN A 168 -9.26 -27.81 -18.21
N TYR A 169 -8.38 -26.88 -17.88
CA TYR A 169 -6.95 -27.09 -17.72
C TYR A 169 -6.51 -26.73 -16.30
N LYS A 170 -5.61 -27.54 -15.75
CA LYS A 170 -4.86 -27.24 -14.54
C LYS A 170 -3.39 -27.06 -14.92
N ILE A 171 -2.82 -25.92 -14.55
CA ILE A 171 -1.44 -25.54 -14.89
C ILE A 171 -0.71 -25.26 -13.59
N SER A 172 0.37 -26.01 -13.34
CA SER A 172 1.13 -25.93 -12.09
C SER A 172 2.61 -25.69 -12.36
N TYR A 173 3.24 -24.85 -11.54
CA TYR A 173 4.69 -24.69 -11.48
C TYR A 173 5.27 -25.60 -10.38
N ASN A 174 6.26 -26.41 -10.76
CA ASN A 174 6.73 -27.56 -9.98
C ASN A 174 8.05 -27.31 -9.23
N LYS A 175 8.58 -26.08 -9.23
CA LYS A 175 9.77 -25.73 -8.44
C LYS A 175 9.39 -24.99 -7.14
N LYS A 176 10.41 -24.65 -6.35
CA LYS A 176 10.24 -23.94 -5.08
C LYS A 176 9.58 -22.58 -5.32
N SER A 177 8.55 -22.29 -4.54
CA SER A 177 7.71 -21.08 -4.66
C SER A 177 7.43 -20.42 -3.29
N SER A 178 8.30 -20.62 -2.31
CA SER A 178 8.15 -20.04 -0.98
C SER A 178 8.28 -18.52 -1.03
N GLY A 179 7.33 -17.79 -0.45
CA GLY A 179 7.35 -16.32 -0.42
C GLY A 179 6.95 -15.67 -1.75
N TRP A 180 6.29 -16.41 -2.65
CA TRP A 180 5.73 -15.83 -3.87
C TRP A 180 4.46 -15.04 -3.58
N ALA A 181 4.31 -13.90 -4.24
CA ALA A 181 3.08 -13.09 -4.20
C ALA A 181 1.93 -13.76 -4.96
N TYR A 182 2.21 -14.38 -6.11
CA TYR A 182 1.18 -15.02 -6.94
C TYR A 182 1.11 -16.53 -6.73
N ALA A 183 -0.01 -17.13 -7.14
CA ALA A 183 -0.21 -18.56 -7.03
C ALA A 183 0.76 -19.33 -7.94
N LYS A 184 1.20 -20.50 -7.47
CA LYS A 184 2.00 -21.45 -8.27
C LYS A 184 1.15 -22.35 -9.17
N GLU A 185 -0.17 -22.23 -9.11
CA GLU A 185 -1.12 -23.06 -9.85
C GLU A 185 -2.33 -22.21 -10.25
N VAL A 186 -2.88 -22.49 -11.43
CA VAL A 186 -4.14 -21.92 -11.92
C VAL A 186 -4.99 -23.01 -12.57
N GLN A 187 -6.31 -22.84 -12.50
CA GLN A 187 -7.29 -23.69 -13.18
C GLN A 187 -8.19 -22.82 -14.04
N VAL A 188 -8.25 -23.13 -15.33
CA VAL A 188 -8.99 -22.33 -16.32
C VAL A 188 -9.89 -23.22 -17.17
N THR A 189 -11.09 -22.75 -17.45
CA THR A 189 -11.98 -23.30 -18.47
C THR A 189 -11.83 -22.50 -19.75
N ILE A 190 -11.65 -23.17 -20.88
CA ILE A 190 -11.57 -22.52 -22.19
C ILE A 190 -12.97 -22.47 -22.77
N ASP A 191 -13.53 -21.28 -22.91
CA ASP A 191 -14.84 -21.08 -23.49
C ASP A 191 -14.82 -21.28 -25.00
N ASN A 192 -15.99 -21.39 -25.61
CA ASN A 192 -16.14 -21.44 -27.07
C ASN A 192 -16.11 -20.05 -27.71
N ALA A 193 -16.26 -18.99 -26.91
CA ALA A 193 -16.26 -17.61 -27.40
C ALA A 193 -14.86 -17.21 -27.90
N VAL A 194 -14.79 -16.58 -29.06
CA VAL A 194 -13.57 -15.97 -29.59
C VAL A 194 -13.68 -14.47 -29.40
N LEU A 195 -12.70 -13.87 -28.72
CA LEU A 195 -12.62 -12.43 -28.63
C LEU A 195 -11.96 -11.85 -29.88
N THR A 196 -12.59 -10.84 -30.46
CA THR A 196 -12.07 -10.07 -31.59
C THR A 196 -11.45 -8.76 -31.10
N GLU A 197 -10.74 -8.06 -31.98
CA GLU A 197 -10.22 -6.72 -31.67
C GLU A 197 -11.33 -5.73 -31.28
N ALA A 198 -12.53 -5.86 -31.86
CA ALA A 198 -13.67 -5.00 -31.51
C ALA A 198 -14.18 -5.24 -30.07
N ASP A 199 -13.97 -6.44 -29.53
CA ASP A 199 -14.35 -6.78 -28.15
C ASP A 199 -13.36 -6.22 -27.11
N LEU A 200 -12.17 -5.77 -27.54
CA LEU A 200 -11.11 -5.24 -26.68
C LEU A 200 -11.14 -3.70 -26.66
N ASN A 201 -12.34 -3.12 -26.57
CA ASN A 201 -12.56 -1.69 -26.54
C ASN A 201 -12.77 -1.18 -25.10
N PHE A 202 -11.67 -0.77 -24.47
CA PHE A 202 -11.67 -0.24 -23.11
C PHE A 202 -11.94 1.26 -23.10
N GLN A 203 -12.58 1.77 -22.05
CA GLN A 203 -12.78 3.21 -21.87
C GLN A 203 -12.20 3.68 -20.54
N LEU A 204 -11.46 4.78 -20.56
CA LEU A 204 -11.07 5.51 -19.34
C LEU A 204 -12.16 6.52 -19.00
N GLN A 205 -12.58 6.58 -17.74
CA GLN A 205 -13.57 7.54 -17.28
C GLN A 205 -13.17 8.14 -15.93
N LEU A 206 -13.21 9.47 -15.81
CA LEU A 206 -13.07 10.15 -14.52
C LEU A 206 -14.29 9.88 -13.62
N THR A 207 -14.03 9.57 -12.36
CA THR A 207 -15.07 9.31 -11.35
C THR A 207 -15.23 10.55 -10.48
N GLY A 208 -16.22 11.39 -10.80
CA GLY A 208 -16.47 12.62 -10.05
C GLY A 208 -15.42 13.71 -10.28
N GLN A 209 -15.48 14.76 -9.45
CA GLN A 209 -14.53 15.89 -9.48
C GLN A 209 -13.35 15.64 -8.53
N PRO A 210 -12.20 16.31 -8.73
CA PRO A 210 -11.11 16.27 -7.76
C PRO A 210 -11.61 16.63 -6.36
N ARG A 211 -11.15 15.90 -5.35
CA ARG A 211 -11.57 16.11 -3.96
C ARG A 211 -10.42 15.94 -2.98
N GLN A 212 -10.52 16.65 -1.87
CA GLN A 212 -9.61 16.48 -0.74
C GLN A 212 -9.98 15.19 0.01
N GLN A 213 -8.99 14.34 0.28
CA GLN A 213 -9.14 13.07 1.00
C GLN A 213 -7.91 12.79 1.87
N MET A 214 -8.12 12.17 3.03
CA MET A 214 -7.02 11.57 3.80
C MET A 214 -6.62 10.28 3.10
N LEU A 215 -5.46 10.27 2.46
CA LEU A 215 -4.98 9.16 1.66
C LEU A 215 -3.77 8.52 2.34
N PRO A 216 -3.75 7.21 2.60
CA PRO A 216 -2.53 6.55 3.06
C PRO A 216 -1.46 6.66 1.97
N LEU A 217 -0.28 7.13 2.33
CA LEU A 217 0.84 7.32 1.41
C LEU A 217 2.12 6.76 2.03
N MET A 218 2.94 6.15 1.17
CA MET A 218 4.30 5.73 1.53
C MET A 218 5.09 6.89 2.13
N THR A 219 5.84 6.62 3.21
CA THR A 219 6.75 7.59 3.81
C THR A 219 8.19 7.09 3.77
N GLY A 220 9.15 8.00 3.61
CA GLY A 220 10.58 7.66 3.59
C GLY A 220 11.24 7.54 4.97
N GLN A 221 10.49 7.65 6.08
CA GLN A 221 11.06 7.91 7.41
C GLN A 221 10.40 7.04 8.50
N GLY A 222 10.86 5.79 8.62
CA GLY A 222 10.55 4.91 9.76
C GLY A 222 9.15 4.27 9.80
N SER A 223 8.14 4.87 9.15
CA SER A 223 6.79 4.29 8.99
C SER A 223 6.55 3.79 7.56
N CYS A 224 5.73 2.74 7.39
CA CYS A 224 5.60 2.10 6.08
C CYS A 224 4.70 2.92 5.18
N GLY A 225 3.67 3.49 5.76
CA GLY A 225 2.78 4.45 5.14
C GLY A 225 1.96 5.13 6.21
N ARG A 226 1.37 6.26 5.88
CA ARG A 226 0.48 6.98 6.80
C ARG A 226 -0.57 7.78 6.04
N PRO A 227 -1.73 8.04 6.64
CA PRO A 227 -2.71 8.94 6.06
C PRO A 227 -2.20 10.38 6.02
N GLN A 228 -2.25 10.99 4.84
CA GLN A 228 -1.90 12.39 4.61
C GLN A 228 -3.06 13.08 3.88
N PRO A 229 -3.31 14.37 4.12
CA PRO A 229 -4.17 15.17 3.27
C PRO A 229 -3.64 15.15 1.83
N ALA A 230 -4.49 14.77 0.89
CA ALA A 230 -4.17 14.78 -0.52
C ALA A 230 -5.36 15.29 -1.33
N ILE A 231 -5.08 15.78 -2.53
CA ILE A 231 -6.10 16.01 -3.54
C ILE A 231 -6.10 14.81 -4.47
N VAL A 232 -7.25 14.16 -4.60
CA VAL A 232 -7.43 12.91 -5.34
C VAL A 232 -8.43 13.12 -6.46
N GLN A 233 -8.09 12.62 -7.65
CA GLN A 233 -9.04 12.37 -8.74
C GLN A 233 -9.10 10.86 -8.96
N GLU A 234 -10.26 10.27 -8.67
CA GLU A 234 -10.54 8.87 -8.95
C GLU A 234 -10.92 8.71 -10.42
N PHE A 235 -10.59 7.57 -11.00
CA PHE A 235 -10.98 7.21 -12.35
C PHE A 235 -11.15 5.70 -12.46
N SER A 236 -11.80 5.25 -13.54
CA SER A 236 -12.03 3.83 -13.78
C SER A 236 -11.87 3.45 -15.24
N PHE A 237 -11.50 2.20 -15.45
CA PHE A 237 -11.53 1.53 -16.73
C PHE A 237 -12.86 0.80 -16.87
N THR A 238 -13.67 1.21 -17.85
CA THR A 238 -14.90 0.49 -18.19
C THR A 238 -14.58 -0.64 -19.16
N LEU A 239 -14.99 -1.84 -18.79
CA LEU A 239 -14.89 -3.04 -19.63
C LEU A 239 -16.16 -3.19 -20.47
N PRO A 240 -16.04 -3.58 -21.75
CA PRO A 240 -17.18 -4.01 -22.54
C PRO A 240 -17.81 -5.28 -21.94
N ASP A 241 -19.12 -5.46 -22.15
CA ASP A 241 -19.88 -6.58 -21.57
C ASP A 241 -19.29 -7.96 -21.94
N THR A 242 -18.71 -8.07 -23.13
CA THR A 242 -18.04 -9.29 -23.63
C THR A 242 -16.80 -9.68 -22.82
N LEU A 243 -16.22 -8.76 -22.05
CA LEU A 243 -15.08 -8.99 -21.18
C LEU A 243 -15.43 -9.19 -19.70
N GLN A 244 -16.69 -9.04 -19.29
CA GLN A 244 -17.07 -9.12 -17.87
C GLN A 244 -16.73 -10.48 -17.25
N THR A 245 -16.92 -11.58 -17.99
CA THR A 245 -16.51 -12.93 -17.57
C THR A 245 -14.99 -13.09 -17.42
N TYR A 246 -14.23 -12.22 -18.08
CA TYR A 246 -12.76 -12.26 -18.14
C TYR A 246 -12.09 -11.12 -17.37
N SER A 247 -12.83 -10.37 -16.54
CA SER A 247 -12.35 -9.12 -15.92
C SER A 247 -11.07 -9.29 -15.12
N ASP A 248 -10.90 -10.44 -14.47
CA ASP A 248 -9.71 -10.79 -13.66
C ASP A 248 -8.45 -11.03 -14.51
N GLY A 249 -8.60 -11.18 -15.83
CA GLY A 249 -7.50 -11.32 -16.80
C GLY A 249 -7.08 -10.01 -17.47
N VAL A 250 -7.77 -8.90 -17.18
CA VAL A 250 -7.46 -7.60 -17.78
C VAL A 250 -6.39 -6.90 -16.95
N THR A 251 -5.32 -6.48 -17.63
CA THR A 251 -4.20 -5.72 -17.08
C THR A 251 -4.39 -4.24 -17.37
N TYR A 252 -4.17 -3.37 -16.38
CA TYR A 252 -4.34 -1.92 -16.48
C TYR A 252 -3.04 -1.17 -16.17
N PHE A 253 -2.80 -0.07 -16.89
CA PHE A 253 -1.72 0.88 -16.62
C PHE A 253 -2.21 2.31 -16.80
N SER A 254 -1.72 3.21 -15.96
CA SER A 254 -2.14 4.61 -15.94
C SER A 254 -0.91 5.50 -16.02
N GLU A 255 -1.00 6.60 -16.75
CA GLU A 255 0.10 7.56 -16.89
C GLU A 255 -0.40 8.98 -16.90
N SER A 256 0.39 9.90 -16.35
CA SER A 256 0.08 11.32 -16.38
C SER A 256 1.27 12.14 -16.82
N ARG A 257 1.00 13.30 -17.42
CA ARG A 257 2.00 14.34 -17.67
C ARG A 257 1.46 15.70 -17.26
N ARG A 258 2.34 16.60 -16.85
CA ARG A 258 2.00 18.02 -16.69
C ARG A 258 1.87 18.70 -18.07
N VAL A 259 0.88 19.58 -18.22
CA VAL A 259 0.67 20.35 -19.45
C VAL A 259 1.50 21.65 -19.41
N PRO A 260 2.10 22.10 -20.53
CA PRO A 260 2.09 21.48 -21.87
C PRO A 260 3.21 20.47 -22.16
N ASP A 261 4.35 20.56 -21.47
CA ASP A 261 5.61 19.93 -21.94
C ASP A 261 6.11 18.74 -21.09
N GLY A 262 5.26 18.19 -20.23
CA GLY A 262 5.63 17.04 -19.41
C GLY A 262 5.80 15.74 -20.20
N LYS A 263 6.78 14.92 -19.81
CA LYS A 263 6.82 13.50 -20.21
C LYS A 263 5.74 12.74 -19.43
N TYR A 264 5.13 11.74 -20.06
CA TYR A 264 4.26 10.82 -19.36
C TYR A 264 5.06 9.99 -18.36
N THR A 265 4.64 10.02 -17.10
CA THR A 265 5.14 9.19 -16.02
C THR A 265 4.03 8.25 -15.57
N GLU A 266 4.40 7.06 -15.11
CA GLU A 266 3.45 6.12 -14.52
C GLU A 266 2.69 6.80 -13.36
N VAL A 267 1.38 6.55 -13.30
CA VAL A 267 0.53 6.87 -12.16
C VAL A 267 0.42 5.60 -11.34
N ARG A 268 1.07 5.62 -10.17
CA ARG A 268 1.07 4.49 -9.25
C ARG A 268 0.77 5.02 -7.85
N TYR A 269 -0.28 4.47 -7.26
CA TYR A 269 -0.64 4.73 -5.88
C TYR A 269 -0.02 3.66 -5.00
N GLU A 270 0.77 4.09 -4.01
CA GLU A 270 1.41 3.21 -3.04
C GLU A 270 1.05 3.66 -1.61
N PRO A 271 0.09 2.98 -0.95
CA PRO A 271 -0.30 3.31 0.41
C PRO A 271 0.82 3.09 1.43
N SER A 272 1.80 2.23 1.11
CA SER A 272 2.96 1.98 1.96
C SER A 272 4.17 1.48 1.15
N ILE A 273 5.38 1.58 1.71
CA ILE A 273 6.62 1.01 1.15
C ILE A 273 6.58 -0.52 1.06
N CYS A 274 5.73 -1.16 1.86
CA CYS A 274 5.53 -2.60 1.83
C CYS A 274 4.38 -3.01 0.91
N ASP A 275 3.71 -2.05 0.27
CA ASP A 275 2.63 -2.37 -0.64
C ASP A 275 3.22 -2.87 -1.96
N GLU A 276 3.09 -4.17 -2.18
CA GLU A 276 3.43 -4.80 -3.44
C GLU A 276 2.17 -4.88 -4.29
N ARG A 277 2.00 -3.92 -5.20
CA ARG A 277 0.87 -3.94 -6.13
C ARG A 277 0.99 -5.15 -7.07
N ASP A 278 -0.11 -5.88 -7.22
CA ASP A 278 -0.21 -6.93 -8.22
C ASP A 278 0.04 -6.36 -9.64
N PHE A 279 0.62 -7.16 -10.51
CA PHE A 279 0.96 -6.79 -11.87
C PHE A 279 -0.30 -6.39 -12.63
N GLY A 280 -0.32 -5.18 -13.17
CA GLY A 280 -1.48 -4.67 -13.91
C GLY A 280 -2.71 -4.38 -13.06
N ALA A 281 -2.61 -4.45 -11.73
CA ALA A 281 -3.72 -4.09 -10.87
C ALA A 281 -3.84 -2.57 -10.73
N THR A 282 -5.06 -2.12 -10.47
CA THR A 282 -5.38 -0.73 -10.15
C THR A 282 -5.45 -0.52 -8.63
N ALA A 283 -5.56 0.73 -8.16
CA ALA A 283 -5.38 1.08 -6.74
C ALA A 283 -6.44 0.42 -5.85
N SER A 284 -7.64 0.27 -6.40
CA SER A 284 -8.79 -0.30 -5.70
C SER A 284 -9.27 -1.61 -6.35
N GLY A 285 -8.50 -2.18 -7.29
CA GLY A 285 -8.89 -3.32 -8.11
C GLY A 285 -10.04 -3.00 -9.09
N ASN A 286 -10.45 -4.00 -9.88
CA ASN A 286 -11.58 -3.92 -10.81
C ASN A 286 -11.52 -2.70 -11.76
N GLY A 287 -10.34 -2.36 -12.25
CA GLY A 287 -10.16 -1.20 -13.12
C GLY A 287 -10.35 0.16 -12.42
N LYS A 288 -10.47 0.24 -11.09
CA LYS A 288 -10.59 1.50 -10.35
C LYS A 288 -9.24 1.95 -9.82
N ASP A 289 -8.83 3.15 -10.21
CA ASP A 289 -7.53 3.71 -9.90
C ASP A 289 -7.67 5.18 -9.47
N LEU A 290 -6.57 5.77 -9.03
CA LEU A 290 -6.55 7.17 -8.62
C LEU A 290 -5.25 7.85 -9.00
N ILE A 291 -5.33 9.16 -9.21
CA ILE A 291 -4.19 10.05 -9.23
C ILE A 291 -4.33 11.04 -8.10
N TYR A 292 -3.22 11.36 -7.45
CA TYR A 292 -3.19 12.28 -6.34
C TYR A 292 -2.02 13.25 -6.44
N THR A 293 -2.12 14.34 -5.70
CA THR A 293 -1.02 15.26 -5.39
C THR A 293 -1.08 15.61 -3.92
N ASP A 294 0.06 15.96 -3.35
CA ASP A 294 0.11 16.52 -2.01
C ASP A 294 -0.67 17.84 -1.99
N CYS A 295 -1.41 18.04 -0.91
CA CYS A 295 -2.15 19.25 -0.59
C CYS A 295 -1.28 20.52 -0.65
N ASP A 296 0.00 20.43 -0.29
CA ASP A 296 0.92 21.57 -0.27
C ASP A 296 1.52 21.90 -1.64
N ILE A 297 1.26 21.07 -2.65
CA ILE A 297 1.75 21.25 -4.01
C ILE A 297 0.61 21.79 -4.88
N THR A 298 0.74 23.04 -5.32
CA THR A 298 -0.09 23.56 -6.41
C THR A 298 0.23 22.81 -7.69
N ASP A 299 -0.60 21.82 -7.98
CA ASP A 299 -0.41 20.97 -9.14
C ASP A 299 -1.30 21.45 -10.28
N GLY A 300 -0.65 21.98 -11.32
CA GLY A 300 -1.34 22.47 -12.50
C GLY A 300 -2.07 21.37 -13.29
N PRO A 301 -2.74 21.75 -14.39
CA PRO A 301 -3.43 20.80 -15.25
C PRO A 301 -2.51 19.66 -15.72
N ARG A 302 -3.06 18.45 -15.75
CA ARG A 302 -2.40 17.26 -16.28
C ARG A 302 -3.24 16.60 -17.35
N THR A 303 -2.57 15.87 -18.23
CA THR A 303 -3.21 14.89 -19.10
C THR A 303 -2.99 13.51 -18.49
N LEU A 304 -4.06 12.80 -18.17
CA LEU A 304 -4.09 11.40 -17.77
C LEU A 304 -4.38 10.55 -19.00
N ARG A 305 -3.71 9.41 -19.15
CA ARG A 305 -4.11 8.39 -20.12
C ARG A 305 -4.05 7.01 -19.50
N GLY A 306 -4.94 6.15 -19.95
CA GLY A 306 -5.09 4.79 -19.46
C GLY A 306 -4.81 3.79 -20.57
N TRP A 307 -4.19 2.68 -20.20
CA TRP A 307 -3.93 1.54 -21.05
C TRP A 307 -4.52 0.30 -20.43
N ALA A 308 -5.19 -0.51 -21.22
CA ALA A 308 -5.74 -1.79 -20.78
C ALA A 308 -5.51 -2.86 -21.83
N GLY A 309 -5.38 -4.11 -21.41
CA GLY A 309 -5.19 -5.22 -22.34
C GLY A 309 -5.49 -6.55 -21.71
N PHE A 310 -5.96 -7.49 -22.53
CA PHE A 310 -6.13 -8.89 -22.13
C PHE A 310 -4.95 -9.70 -22.67
N LEU A 311 -3.87 -9.72 -21.90
CA LEU A 311 -2.57 -10.19 -22.35
C LEU A 311 -2.51 -11.72 -22.56
N GLU A 312 -3.50 -12.49 -22.12
CA GLU A 312 -3.67 -13.90 -22.48
C GLU A 312 -4.11 -14.09 -23.95
N VAL A 313 -4.72 -13.07 -24.56
CA VAL A 313 -5.31 -13.15 -25.91
C VAL A 313 -4.45 -12.43 -26.96
N GLU A 314 -3.86 -11.28 -26.60
CA GLU A 314 -3.04 -10.47 -27.50
C GLU A 314 -1.77 -9.92 -26.83
N ASP A 315 -0.82 -9.46 -27.64
CA ASP A 315 0.49 -8.93 -27.20
C ASP A 315 0.49 -7.41 -27.01
N LYS A 316 -0.68 -6.79 -26.84
CA LYS A 316 -0.80 -5.33 -26.89
C LYS A 316 -1.59 -4.79 -25.72
N LEU A 317 -1.14 -3.65 -25.22
CA LEU A 317 -1.97 -2.77 -24.40
C LEU A 317 -2.64 -1.77 -25.35
N ARG A 318 -3.94 -1.57 -25.17
CA ARG A 318 -4.74 -0.64 -25.94
C ARG A 318 -4.95 0.63 -25.14
N LEU A 319 -4.88 1.77 -25.81
CA LEU A 319 -5.22 3.05 -25.20
C LEU A 319 -6.72 3.05 -24.87
N ALA A 320 -7.06 3.06 -23.59
CA ALA A 320 -8.43 3.12 -23.11
C ALA A 320 -9.01 4.54 -23.17
N GLY A 321 -8.17 5.56 -23.14
CA GLY A 321 -8.62 6.94 -23.24
C GLY A 321 -7.58 7.94 -22.76
N THR A 322 -7.91 9.22 -22.89
CA THR A 322 -7.10 10.34 -22.42
C THR A 322 -8.03 11.38 -21.83
N GLU A 323 -7.74 11.81 -20.61
CA GLU A 323 -8.57 12.73 -19.82
C GLU A 323 -7.73 13.92 -19.36
N GLU A 324 -8.32 15.11 -19.38
CA GLU A 324 -7.72 16.28 -18.74
C GLU A 324 -8.17 16.35 -17.29
N ILE A 325 -7.21 16.51 -16.39
CA ILE A 325 -7.46 16.62 -14.96
C ILE A 325 -6.86 17.92 -14.44
N ASN A 326 -7.57 18.57 -13.54
CA ASN A 326 -7.09 19.77 -12.87
C ASN A 326 -7.23 19.60 -11.36
N LEU A 327 -6.19 19.03 -10.72
CA LEU A 327 -6.19 18.80 -9.28
C LEU A 327 -6.25 20.14 -8.50
N ALA A 328 -5.72 21.23 -9.04
CA ALA A 328 -5.84 22.56 -8.44
C ALA A 328 -7.30 23.07 -8.33
N SER A 329 -8.26 22.49 -9.04
CA SER A 329 -9.68 22.84 -8.84
C SER A 329 -10.20 22.51 -7.43
N ALA A 330 -9.53 21.58 -6.73
CA ALA A 330 -9.82 21.22 -5.34
C ALA A 330 -8.78 21.76 -4.35
N SER A 331 -7.76 22.49 -4.81
CA SER A 331 -6.80 23.20 -3.93
C SER A 331 -7.46 24.47 -3.41
N GLY A 332 -8.26 24.35 -2.36
CA GLY A 332 -8.63 25.50 -1.52
C GLY A 332 -7.52 25.81 -0.50
N ASN A 333 -7.61 26.96 0.19
CA ASN A 333 -6.65 27.40 1.23
C ASN A 333 -6.57 26.49 2.48
N VAL A 334 -7.18 25.31 2.46
CA VAL A 334 -7.61 24.56 3.64
C VAL A 334 -7.38 23.07 3.35
N CYS A 335 -6.10 22.67 3.24
CA CYS A 335 -5.69 21.31 2.86
C CYS A 335 -4.90 20.61 3.99
N ALA A 336 -5.32 20.85 5.24
CA ALA A 336 -4.85 20.14 6.42
C ALA A 336 -5.96 19.25 6.98
N GLY A 337 -5.61 18.15 7.66
CA GLY A 337 -6.59 17.14 8.12
C GLY A 337 -7.70 17.72 9.00
N PHE A 338 -7.35 18.56 9.99
CA PHE A 338 -8.35 19.24 10.84
C PHE A 338 -9.23 20.20 10.05
N ASN A 339 -8.63 20.90 9.11
CA ASN A 339 -9.30 21.82 8.21
C ASN A 339 -10.33 21.14 7.30
N MET A 340 -9.97 19.96 6.77
CA MET A 340 -10.89 19.11 6.03
C MET A 340 -12.03 18.60 6.93
N LEU A 341 -11.73 18.24 8.18
CA LEU A 341 -12.73 17.78 9.15
C LEU A 341 -13.70 18.89 9.56
N THR A 342 -13.20 20.09 9.85
CA THR A 342 -14.00 21.29 10.17
C THR A 342 -14.98 21.59 9.03
N LYS A 343 -14.50 21.55 7.78
CA LYS A 343 -15.36 21.71 6.60
C LYS A 343 -16.43 20.62 6.49
N ALA A 344 -16.06 19.35 6.73
CA ALA A 344 -17.00 18.23 6.68
C ALA A 344 -18.08 18.33 7.77
N LEU A 345 -17.71 18.73 9.00
CA LEU A 345 -18.62 19.01 10.11
C LEU A 345 -19.59 20.14 9.77
N PHE A 346 -19.07 21.24 9.22
CA PHE A 346 -19.89 22.37 8.78
C PHE A 346 -20.92 21.95 7.70
N GLN A 347 -20.51 21.10 6.76
CA GLN A 347 -21.37 20.55 5.71
C GLN A 347 -22.30 19.43 6.18
N ARG A 348 -22.13 18.94 7.41
CA ARG A 348 -22.83 17.76 7.97
C ARG A 348 -22.72 16.51 7.08
N ASP A 349 -21.60 16.37 6.39
CA ASP A 349 -21.32 15.20 5.55
C ASP A 349 -20.82 14.04 6.42
N LYS A 350 -21.75 13.19 6.88
CA LYS A 350 -21.45 12.14 7.84
C LYS A 350 -20.36 11.17 7.36
N GLN A 351 -20.41 10.79 6.09
CA GLN A 351 -19.43 9.86 5.52
C GLN A 351 -18.04 10.50 5.50
N LYS A 352 -17.95 11.76 5.05
CA LYS A 352 -16.66 12.46 5.00
C LYS A 352 -16.07 12.74 6.38
N ILE A 353 -16.91 13.05 7.37
CA ILE A 353 -16.47 13.19 8.77
C ILE A 353 -15.85 11.87 9.23
N ARG A 354 -16.52 10.73 9.01
CA ARG A 354 -16.02 9.39 9.34
C ARG A 354 -14.70 9.12 8.64
N ASP A 355 -14.65 9.22 7.32
CA ASP A 355 -13.46 8.90 6.51
C ASP A 355 -12.23 9.68 6.98
N ILE A 356 -12.39 10.99 7.21
CA ILE A 356 -11.30 11.85 7.68
C ILE A 356 -10.92 11.49 9.13
N ALA A 357 -11.89 11.41 10.04
CA ALA A 357 -11.63 11.15 11.46
C ALA A 357 -10.99 9.78 11.70
N CYS A 358 -11.41 8.76 10.95
CA CYS A 358 -10.86 7.40 11.05
C CYS A 358 -9.44 7.32 10.48
N ALA A 359 -9.17 8.11 9.44
CA ALA A 359 -7.85 8.16 8.80
C ALA A 359 -6.86 9.06 9.53
N MET A 360 -7.26 9.96 10.44
CA MET A 360 -6.28 10.77 11.17
C MET A 360 -5.34 9.88 12.00
N PRO A 361 -4.01 10.04 11.87
CA PRO A 361 -3.06 9.34 12.72
C PRO A 361 -3.22 9.80 14.18
N LEU A 362 -3.01 8.87 15.12
CA LEU A 362 -3.06 9.14 16.56
C LEU A 362 -1.95 10.09 17.02
N ARG A 363 -0.77 9.98 16.38
CA ARG A 363 0.41 10.78 16.69
C ARG A 363 0.69 11.80 15.60
N TYR A 364 0.89 13.05 16.00
CA TYR A 364 1.53 14.07 15.16
C TYR A 364 2.99 14.14 15.54
N ASP A 365 3.80 13.37 14.84
CA ASP A 365 5.24 13.57 14.87
C ASP A 365 5.49 14.80 13.99
N GLY A 366 5.45 15.98 14.63
CA GLY A 366 5.52 17.30 13.99
C GLY A 366 6.74 17.54 13.10
N GLU A 367 7.64 16.57 12.97
CA GLU A 367 8.74 16.56 12.01
C GLU A 367 8.30 16.31 10.56
N TYR A 368 7.10 15.78 10.32
CA TYR A 368 6.87 15.10 9.04
C TYR A 368 5.76 15.62 8.13
N PHE A 369 4.95 16.59 8.57
CA PHE A 369 4.15 17.40 7.66
C PHE A 369 4.93 18.58 7.10
N SER A 370 6.14 18.79 7.60
CA SER A 370 7.05 19.75 7.03
C SER A 370 7.88 19.04 5.96
N PRO A 371 8.07 19.62 4.77
CA PRO A 371 9.03 19.10 3.79
C PRO A 371 10.40 18.93 4.48
N PRO A 372 11.29 18.04 4.01
CA PRO A 372 12.60 17.83 4.63
C PRO A 372 13.32 19.18 4.89
N GLY A 373 13.43 19.57 6.17
CA GLY A 373 14.01 20.86 6.60
C GLY A 373 13.02 22.00 6.90
N GLY A 374 11.71 21.80 6.79
CA GLY A 374 10.69 22.75 7.20
C GLY A 374 10.43 22.72 8.72
N ALA A 375 10.12 23.86 9.31
CA ALA A 375 9.67 23.91 10.71
C ALA A 375 8.34 23.16 10.87
N PRO A 376 8.10 22.46 11.99
CA PRO A 376 6.81 21.85 12.29
C PRO A 376 5.70 22.85 12.03
N HIS A 377 4.73 22.51 11.17
CA HIS A 377 3.55 23.34 11.00
C HIS A 377 2.81 23.37 12.34
N SER A 378 2.86 24.50 13.03
CA SER A 378 2.01 24.77 14.18
C SER A 378 0.58 24.84 13.68
N ILE A 379 -0.29 23.99 14.23
CA ILE A 379 -1.72 24.02 13.88
C ILE A 379 -2.28 25.37 14.34
N ASP A 380 -2.83 26.14 13.41
CA ASP A 380 -3.54 27.37 13.77
C ASP A 380 -4.78 26.98 14.59
N PRO A 381 -5.00 27.53 15.80
CA PRO A 381 -6.22 27.29 16.56
C PRO A 381 -7.51 27.55 15.78
N ALA A 382 -7.49 28.42 14.76
CA ALA A 382 -8.62 28.69 13.88
C ALA A 382 -8.96 27.52 12.94
N ASP A 383 -8.00 26.63 12.67
CA ASP A 383 -8.17 25.46 11.80
C ASP A 383 -8.80 24.25 12.54
N LEU A 384 -8.88 24.32 13.87
CA LEU A 384 -9.39 23.23 14.70
C LEU A 384 -10.92 23.12 14.60
N PRO A 385 -11.47 21.90 14.48
CA PRO A 385 -12.91 21.70 14.51
C PRO A 385 -13.48 22.11 15.88
N ALA A 386 -14.66 22.71 15.88
CA ALA A 386 -15.34 23.05 17.12
C ALA A 386 -15.70 21.75 17.87
N LEU A 387 -15.23 21.62 19.11
CA LEU A 387 -15.46 20.44 19.94
C LEU A 387 -16.94 20.05 20.03
N LYS A 388 -17.84 21.03 20.13
CA LYS A 388 -19.30 20.78 20.19
C LYS A 388 -19.81 20.00 18.98
N ASP A 389 -19.27 20.25 17.78
CA ASP A 389 -19.73 19.64 16.54
C ASP A 389 -19.21 18.19 16.46
N LEU A 390 -17.99 17.94 16.94
CA LEU A 390 -17.45 16.58 17.11
C LEU A 390 -18.27 15.76 18.10
N PHE A 391 -18.59 16.32 19.27
CA PHE A 391 -19.43 15.64 20.26
C PHE A 391 -20.81 15.32 19.70
N GLN A 392 -21.46 16.31 19.07
CA GLN A 392 -22.76 16.10 18.44
C GLN A 392 -22.70 14.98 17.38
N PHE A 393 -21.70 14.99 16.50
CA PHE A 393 -21.54 13.92 15.51
C PHE A 393 -21.33 12.54 16.17
N SER A 394 -20.53 12.48 17.24
CA SER A 394 -20.31 11.24 18.00
C SER A 394 -21.60 10.74 18.66
N GLU A 395 -22.44 11.62 19.19
CA GLU A 395 -23.72 11.25 19.81
C GLU A 395 -24.76 10.77 18.79
N GLU A 396 -24.81 11.39 17.61
CA GLU A 396 -25.72 11.05 16.51
C GLU A 396 -25.22 9.89 15.62
N GLY A 397 -23.97 9.47 15.80
CA GLY A 397 -23.28 8.47 14.98
C GLY A 397 -23.40 7.04 15.53
N ASP A 398 -22.95 6.08 14.73
CA ASP A 398 -22.85 4.69 15.16
C ASP A 398 -21.59 4.42 16.01
N ALA A 399 -21.33 3.16 16.35
CA ALA A 399 -20.16 2.79 17.16
C ALA A 399 -18.82 3.11 16.48
N GLU A 400 -18.77 3.07 15.14
CA GLU A 400 -17.57 3.39 14.36
C GLU A 400 -17.34 4.90 14.35
N ASP A 401 -18.37 5.70 14.11
CA ASP A 401 -18.33 7.16 14.21
C ASP A 401 -17.77 7.61 15.56
N ARG A 402 -18.30 7.04 16.66
CA ARG A 402 -17.83 7.29 18.02
C ARG A 402 -16.37 6.91 18.22
N ARG A 403 -15.93 5.79 17.64
CA ARG A 403 -14.53 5.36 17.72
C ARG A 403 -13.61 6.35 17.00
N CYS A 404 -13.96 6.78 15.80
CA CYS A 404 -13.13 7.67 15.00
C CYS A 404 -13.06 9.09 15.56
N VAL A 405 -14.19 9.67 15.99
CA VAL A 405 -14.19 10.99 16.62
C VAL A 405 -13.44 11.01 17.95
N ARG A 406 -13.50 9.94 18.75
CA ARG A 406 -12.70 9.87 19.99
C ARG A 406 -11.20 10.00 19.72
N ARG A 407 -10.70 9.44 18.61
CA ARG A 407 -9.29 9.59 18.20
C ARG A 407 -8.94 11.04 17.86
N VAL A 408 -9.82 11.72 17.14
CA VAL A 408 -9.66 13.15 16.82
C VAL A 408 -9.70 14.01 18.09
N LEU A 409 -10.70 13.82 18.95
CA LEU A 409 -10.84 14.56 20.20
C LEU A 409 -9.61 14.41 21.08
N TRP A 410 -9.08 13.19 21.15
CA TRP A 410 -7.83 12.92 21.86
C TRP A 410 -6.67 13.74 21.32
N ARG A 411 -6.50 13.71 20.01
CA ARG A 411 -5.45 14.46 19.33
C ARG A 411 -5.56 15.96 19.58
N LEU A 412 -6.78 16.51 19.54
CA LEU A 412 -7.03 17.92 19.90
C LEU A 412 -6.61 18.22 21.34
N ILE A 413 -6.88 17.30 22.28
CA ILE A 413 -6.47 17.46 23.67
C ILE A 413 -4.95 17.43 23.83
N ILE A 414 -4.20 16.72 22.99
CA ILE A 414 -2.74 16.69 23.02
C ILE A 414 -2.14 17.92 22.31
N GLU A 415 -2.65 18.29 21.14
CA GLU A 415 -1.97 19.23 20.24
C GLU A 415 -2.41 20.68 20.41
N ALA A 416 -3.58 20.94 21.01
CA ALA A 416 -4.13 22.29 21.12
C ALA A 416 -4.28 22.72 22.59
N PRO A 417 -3.25 23.33 23.21
CA PRO A 417 -3.26 23.71 24.63
C PRO A 417 -4.48 24.53 25.06
N THR A 418 -4.93 25.45 24.21
CA THR A 418 -6.08 26.32 24.48
C THR A 418 -7.41 25.57 24.41
N ALA A 419 -7.51 24.51 23.61
CA ALA A 419 -8.69 23.65 23.51
C ALA A 419 -8.66 22.47 24.51
N ALA A 420 -7.48 22.14 25.04
CA ALA A 420 -7.23 20.91 25.77
C ALA A 420 -8.02 20.80 27.08
N GLN A 421 -8.17 21.87 27.86
CA GLN A 421 -8.89 21.81 29.14
C GLN A 421 -10.39 21.51 28.92
N THR A 422 -11.06 22.32 28.09
CA THR A 422 -12.49 22.15 27.78
C THR A 422 -12.76 20.86 27.02
N GLY A 423 -11.84 20.46 26.12
CA GLY A 423 -11.90 19.20 25.39
C GLY A 423 -11.76 18.00 26.31
N ALA A 424 -10.82 18.03 27.26
CA ALA A 424 -10.58 16.95 28.21
C ALA A 424 -11.77 16.76 29.16
N ASP A 425 -12.33 17.83 29.71
CA ASP A 425 -13.51 17.75 30.58
C ASP A 425 -14.70 17.11 29.82
N LYS A 426 -15.03 17.60 28.62
CA LYS A 426 -16.14 17.05 27.82
C LYS A 426 -15.88 15.63 27.30
N LEU A 427 -14.64 15.31 26.91
CA LEU A 427 -14.30 13.94 26.51
C LEU A 427 -14.46 12.98 27.68
N GLY A 428 -14.05 13.41 28.88
CA GLY A 428 -14.25 12.65 30.10
C GLY A 428 -15.74 12.45 30.42
N GLU A 429 -16.58 13.47 30.23
CA GLU A 429 -18.04 13.36 30.37
C GLU A 429 -18.65 12.38 29.34
N LEU A 430 -18.26 12.49 28.07
CA LEU A 430 -18.69 11.59 27.00
C LEU A 430 -18.29 10.14 27.32
N LEU A 431 -17.06 9.92 27.79
CA LEU A 431 -16.60 8.59 28.17
C LEU A 431 -17.36 8.05 29.39
N ALA A 432 -17.76 8.91 30.32
CA ALA A 432 -18.57 8.55 31.49
C ALA A 432 -20.03 8.22 31.13
N SER A 433 -20.59 8.82 30.07
CA SER A 433 -21.98 8.61 29.65
C SER A 433 -22.21 7.35 28.82
N LEU A 434 -21.14 6.77 28.25
CA LEU A 434 -21.23 5.53 27.46
C LEU A 434 -21.74 4.33 28.31
N PRO A 435 -22.39 3.32 27.70
CA PRO A 435 -22.92 2.14 28.39
C PRO A 435 -21.88 1.34 29.21
N PRO A 436 -22.26 0.69 30.32
CA PRO A 436 -21.33 -0.08 31.17
C PRO A 436 -20.64 -1.26 30.47
N ASP A 437 -21.28 -1.89 29.49
CA ASP A 437 -20.73 -2.98 28.68
C ASP A 437 -19.58 -2.53 27.75
N GLU A 438 -19.51 -1.23 27.43
CA GLU A 438 -18.36 -0.66 26.72
C GLU A 438 -17.20 -0.26 27.67
N LEU A 439 -17.38 -0.32 29.00
CA LEU A 439 -16.46 0.26 30.00
C LEU A 439 -15.06 -0.37 29.98
N GLU A 440 -14.95 -1.66 29.69
CA GLU A 440 -13.66 -2.35 29.58
C GLU A 440 -12.81 -1.80 28.41
N HIS A 441 -13.41 -1.64 27.23
CA HIS A 441 -12.75 -1.04 26.07
C HIS A 441 -12.40 0.43 26.33
N LYS A 442 -13.26 1.18 27.04
CA LYS A 442 -12.98 2.58 27.41
C LYS A 442 -11.71 2.71 28.25
N ILE A 443 -11.56 1.87 29.27
CA ILE A 443 -10.46 1.94 30.21
C ILE A 443 -9.14 1.52 29.56
N LEU A 444 -9.17 0.53 28.66
CA LEU A 444 -7.99 0.15 27.88
C LEU A 444 -7.57 1.28 26.94
N ASN A 445 -8.51 1.93 26.25
CA ASN A 445 -8.20 3.10 25.44
C ASN A 445 -7.59 4.21 26.31
N ILE A 446 -8.21 4.63 27.41
CA ILE A 446 -7.65 5.66 28.32
C ILE A 446 -6.22 5.30 28.79
N HIS A 447 -5.95 4.02 29.02
CA HIS A 447 -4.62 3.57 29.43
C HIS A 447 -3.56 3.67 28.33
N GLU A 448 -3.91 3.35 27.09
CA GLU A 448 -3.04 3.54 25.92
C GLU A 448 -2.74 5.04 25.72
N LEU A 449 -3.79 5.85 25.78
CA LEU A 449 -3.73 7.32 25.68
C LEU A 449 -2.82 7.94 26.75
N LEU A 450 -2.86 7.39 27.97
CA LEU A 450 -1.95 7.79 29.04
C LEU A 450 -0.47 7.56 28.73
N GLY A 451 -0.15 6.54 27.93
CA GLY A 451 1.22 6.31 27.47
C GLY A 451 1.69 7.38 26.49
N GLU A 452 0.77 7.94 25.68
CA GLU A 452 1.09 9.00 24.73
C GLU A 452 1.32 10.36 25.40
N LEU A 453 0.51 10.72 26.40
CA LEU A 453 0.71 11.96 27.17
C LEU A 453 2.10 12.02 27.82
N ASP A 454 2.70 10.87 28.14
CA ASP A 454 4.06 10.79 28.71
C ASP A 454 5.15 11.15 27.73
N THR A 455 4.83 11.13 26.44
CA THR A 455 5.75 11.54 25.39
C THR A 455 5.75 13.06 25.17
N LEU A 456 4.84 13.80 25.82
CA LEU A 456 4.84 15.25 25.75
C LEU A 456 6.03 15.84 26.50
N THR A 457 6.64 16.85 25.89
CA THR A 457 7.83 17.54 26.41
C THR A 457 7.52 18.40 27.64
N ASP A 458 6.30 18.93 27.78
CA ASP A 458 5.85 19.64 28.99
C ASP A 458 5.00 18.73 29.88
N ARG A 459 5.67 18.19 30.90
CA ARG A 459 5.07 17.30 31.88
C ARG A 459 3.94 17.95 32.68
N LYS A 460 4.04 19.25 33.02
CA LYS A 460 3.06 19.91 33.88
C LYS A 460 1.73 20.10 33.14
N ASP A 461 1.84 20.49 31.88
CA ASP A 461 0.69 20.65 31.00
C ASP A 461 0.02 19.29 30.69
N ALA A 462 0.81 18.24 30.44
CA ALA A 462 0.29 16.88 30.29
C ALA A 462 -0.48 16.40 31.54
N GLU A 463 0.04 16.68 32.73
CA GLU A 463 -0.59 16.34 34.02
C GLU A 463 -1.92 17.09 34.23
N GLN A 464 -1.97 18.38 33.89
CA GLN A 464 -3.19 19.19 33.99
C GLN A 464 -4.30 18.66 33.05
N ARG A 465 -3.95 18.34 31.81
CA ARG A 465 -4.87 17.79 30.81
C ARG A 465 -5.37 16.41 31.21
N LEU A 466 -4.49 15.57 31.75
CA LEU A 466 -4.86 14.27 32.28
C LEU A 466 -5.86 14.39 33.44
N SER A 467 -5.61 15.31 34.37
CA SER A 467 -6.48 15.53 35.52
C SER A 467 -7.89 15.93 35.08
N ALA A 468 -8.00 16.80 34.07
CA ALA A 468 -9.26 17.20 33.46
C ALA A 468 -10.01 16.00 32.86
N LEU A 469 -9.32 15.18 32.06
CA LEU A 469 -9.90 13.99 31.42
C LEU A 469 -10.40 12.95 32.43
N VAL A 470 -9.61 12.66 33.47
CA VAL A 470 -9.86 11.56 34.41
C VAL A 470 -10.92 11.93 35.45
N ARG A 471 -11.04 13.21 35.82
CA ARG A 471 -11.97 13.69 36.85
C ARG A 471 -13.41 13.17 36.69
N PRO A 472 -14.08 13.34 35.54
CA PRO A 472 -15.44 12.81 35.35
C PRO A 472 -15.51 11.28 35.34
N LEU A 473 -14.40 10.59 35.08
CA LEU A 473 -14.31 9.12 35.00
C LEU A 473 -14.04 8.45 36.35
N LEU A 474 -13.70 9.21 37.39
CA LEU A 474 -13.32 8.68 38.70
C LEU A 474 -14.32 7.66 39.29
N PRO A 475 -15.65 7.87 39.24
CA PRO A 475 -16.61 6.90 39.76
C PRO A 475 -16.52 5.55 39.02
N ALA A 476 -16.51 5.58 37.70
CA ALA A 476 -16.46 4.39 36.85
C ALA A 476 -15.13 3.64 36.96
N LEU A 477 -14.02 4.38 37.05
CA LEU A 477 -12.68 3.81 37.28
C LEU A 477 -12.58 3.13 38.65
N ARG A 478 -13.13 3.75 39.71
CA ARG A 478 -13.14 3.16 41.06
C ARG A 478 -13.98 1.89 41.12
N GLU A 479 -15.12 1.87 40.44
CA GLU A 479 -15.95 0.68 40.36
C GLU A 479 -15.23 -0.44 39.60
N THR A 480 -14.66 -0.12 38.42
CA THR A 480 -13.96 -1.10 37.60
C THR A 480 -12.70 -1.66 38.29
N ALA A 481 -12.01 -0.83 39.06
CA ALA A 481 -10.82 -1.23 39.80
C ALA A 481 -11.08 -2.34 40.84
N LYS A 482 -12.33 -2.61 41.22
CA LYS A 482 -12.71 -3.69 42.16
C LYS A 482 -12.62 -5.08 41.53
N PHE A 483 -12.67 -5.20 40.21
CA PHE A 483 -12.66 -6.48 39.50
C PHE A 483 -11.23 -7.03 39.28
N LYS A 484 -11.14 -8.26 38.75
CA LYS A 484 -9.87 -8.92 38.39
C LYS A 484 -9.75 -9.11 36.87
N THR A 485 -9.99 -8.04 36.11
CA THR A 485 -9.90 -8.02 34.65
C THR A 485 -8.71 -7.16 34.18
N PRO A 486 -8.29 -7.26 32.90
CA PRO A 486 -7.31 -6.34 32.31
C PRO A 486 -7.73 -4.87 32.48
N ALA A 487 -9.01 -4.54 32.26
CA ALA A 487 -9.52 -3.20 32.52
C ALA A 487 -9.38 -2.77 33.99
N ALA A 488 -9.59 -3.66 34.96
CA ALA A 488 -9.37 -3.31 36.37
C ALA A 488 -7.90 -2.95 36.67
N LYS A 489 -6.94 -3.61 36.01
CA LYS A 489 -5.50 -3.28 36.13
C LYS A 489 -5.22 -1.89 35.54
N ALA A 490 -5.73 -1.61 34.35
CA ALA A 490 -5.62 -0.31 33.69
C ALA A 490 -6.29 0.81 34.52
N ALA A 491 -7.48 0.59 35.07
CA ALA A 491 -8.17 1.53 35.95
C ALA A 491 -7.35 1.89 37.19
N ARG A 492 -6.73 0.89 37.84
CA ARG A 492 -5.83 1.13 38.98
C ARG A 492 -4.59 1.93 38.57
N ALA A 493 -4.02 1.65 37.39
CA ALA A 493 -2.89 2.43 36.87
C ALA A 493 -3.27 3.90 36.66
N ILE A 494 -4.42 4.16 36.03
CA ILE A 494 -4.97 5.52 35.82
C ILE A 494 -5.18 6.23 37.17
N LEU A 495 -5.85 5.58 38.12
CA LEU A 495 -6.13 6.15 39.46
C LEU A 495 -4.87 6.43 40.27
N ASN A 496 -3.88 5.54 40.23
CA ASN A 496 -2.61 5.74 40.93
C ASN A 496 -1.85 6.93 40.35
N ARG A 497 -1.87 7.07 39.02
CA ARG A 497 -1.27 8.19 38.32
C ARG A 497 -1.94 9.50 38.72
N SER A 498 -3.27 9.60 38.60
CA SER A 498 -4.01 10.82 38.98
C SER A 498 -3.78 11.23 40.43
N ASN A 499 -3.68 10.26 41.35
CA ASN A 499 -3.42 10.52 42.78
C ASN A 499 -1.99 10.99 43.07
N THR A 500 -1.01 10.55 42.27
CA THR A 500 0.38 10.99 42.41
C THR A 500 0.52 12.46 42.02
N HIS A 501 -0.26 12.91 41.04
CA HIS A 501 -0.24 14.29 40.55
C HIS A 501 -1.08 15.26 41.36
N ALA A 502 -2.15 14.81 42.03
CA ALA A 502 -2.95 15.68 42.92
C ALA A 502 -2.21 16.16 44.19
N LYS A 503 -0.98 15.70 44.42
CA LYS A 503 -0.12 16.09 45.55
C LYS A 503 0.91 17.17 45.21
N PHE A 504 1.01 17.57 43.95
CA PHE A 504 1.81 18.69 43.45
C PHE A 504 0.88 19.84 43.05
#